data_AF-A0A433VSE8-F1
#
_entry.id   AF-A0A433VSE8-F1
#
_cell.length_a   1.000
_cell.length_b   1.000
_cell.length_c   1.000
_cell.angle_alpha   90.00
_cell.angle_beta   90.00
_cell.angle_gamma   90.00
#
_symmetry.space_group_name_H-M   'P 1'
#
loop_
_entity.id
_entity.type
_entity.pdbx_description
1 polymer ?
#
loop_
_entity_poly.entity_id
_entity_poly.type
_entity_poly.pdbx_seq_one_letter_code
_entity_poly.pdbx_strand_id
1 'polypeptide(L)'
;MSRLYNVDFLPQRHGDTEFIELLRAMIKLDQFLKLMGVAATGGQAKVMIQGGEVEVNGELETRRKRQLAEGDKVTVDGQTFEVNYDELNDD
;
A
#
# COMPACT_ATOMS: atom_id res chain seq x y z
N MET A 1 33.45 -4.49 -46.96
CA MET A 1 32.87 -3.20 -46.54
C MET A 1 31.41 -3.44 -46.16
N SER A 2 31.09 -3.16 -44.90
CA SER A 2 29.77 -2.82 -44.33
C SER A 2 28.59 -3.80 -44.47
N ARG A 3 28.47 -4.63 -43.41
CA ARG A 3 27.27 -4.95 -42.59
C ARG A 3 26.12 -3.94 -42.68
N LEU A 4 24.85 -4.19 -42.32
CA LEU A 4 24.05 -5.31 -41.81
C LEU A 4 22.58 -4.79 -41.84
N TYR A 5 21.63 -5.72 -41.77
CA TYR A 5 20.19 -5.54 -41.59
C TYR A 5 19.70 -4.24 -40.92
N ASN A 6 18.76 -3.58 -41.62
CA ASN A 6 17.72 -2.76 -41.01
C ASN A 6 16.95 -3.58 -39.98
N VAL A 7 17.20 -3.32 -38.70
CA VAL A 7 16.35 -3.67 -37.54
C VAL A 7 16.64 -2.70 -36.39
N ASP A 8 16.53 -1.39 -36.63
CA ASP A 8 16.24 -0.44 -35.55
C ASP A 8 14.72 -0.50 -35.30
N PHE A 9 14.22 -1.63 -34.80
CA PHE A 9 13.87 -1.76 -33.38
C PHE A 9 12.92 -0.63 -32.94
N LEU A 10 11.64 -0.85 -33.24
CA LEU A 10 10.50 -0.82 -32.31
C LEU A 10 10.69 -0.11 -30.95
N PRO A 11 9.57 0.44 -30.44
CA PRO A 11 9.37 1.81 -29.99
C PRO A 11 10.28 2.24 -28.85
N GLN A 12 10.48 3.55 -28.77
CA GLN A 12 11.20 4.23 -27.68
C GLN A 12 10.75 3.66 -26.33
N ARG A 13 11.70 3.02 -25.64
CA ARG A 13 11.48 2.37 -24.35
C ARG A 13 11.00 3.40 -23.34
N HIS A 14 9.94 3.01 -22.64
CA HIS A 14 9.24 3.75 -21.59
C HIS A 14 10.19 4.61 -20.76
N GLY A 15 9.95 5.93 -20.80
CA GLY A 15 10.53 6.89 -19.87
C GLY A 15 9.71 7.02 -18.57
N ASP A 16 9.04 5.96 -18.14
CA ASP A 16 8.01 6.04 -17.10
C ASP A 16 8.43 5.35 -15.79
N THR A 17 9.61 4.71 -15.75
CA THR A 17 10.03 3.91 -14.58
C THR A 17 10.72 4.72 -13.49
N GLU A 18 11.26 5.91 -13.77
CA GLU A 18 11.94 6.72 -12.75
C GLU A 18 10.97 7.40 -11.74
N PHE A 19 9.67 7.46 -12.05
CA PHE A 19 8.66 8.05 -11.17
C PHE A 19 7.85 7.02 -10.36
N ILE A 20 7.90 5.74 -10.74
CA ILE A 20 7.06 4.67 -10.16
C ILE A 20 7.58 4.22 -8.78
N GLU A 21 8.89 4.34 -8.49
CA GLU A 21 9.44 3.90 -7.20
C GLU A 21 9.21 4.86 -6.02
N LEU A 22 8.97 6.16 -6.27
CA LEU A 22 8.70 7.15 -5.22
C LEU A 22 7.23 7.18 -4.77
N LEU A 23 6.36 6.45 -5.48
CA LEU A 23 4.94 6.28 -5.21
C LEU A 23 4.63 4.90 -4.61
N ARG A 24 5.59 4.24 -3.93
CA ARG A 24 5.28 3.14 -3.01
C ARG A 24 4.24 3.66 -2.01
N ALA A 25 2.99 3.32 -2.26
CA ALA A 25 1.85 3.95 -1.62
C ALA A 25 2.00 3.79 -0.11
N MET A 26 2.07 4.89 0.62
CA MET A 26 1.93 4.86 2.07
C MET A 26 0.44 5.03 2.36
N ILE A 27 -0.25 3.93 2.64
CA ILE A 27 -1.64 4.00 3.08
C ILE A 27 -1.72 4.47 4.53
N LYS A 28 -2.72 5.27 4.87
CA LYS A 28 -2.98 5.64 6.26
C LYS A 28 -3.72 4.52 6.97
N LEU A 29 -3.44 4.32 8.25
CA LEU A 29 -4.11 3.32 9.08
C LEU A 29 -5.64 3.44 9.03
N ASP A 30 -6.19 4.65 9.10
CA ASP A 30 -7.64 4.85 9.04
C ASP A 30 -8.26 4.51 7.67
N GLN A 31 -7.51 4.71 6.59
CA GLN A 31 -7.91 4.31 5.24
C GLN A 31 -7.79 2.79 5.06
N PHE A 32 -6.72 2.19 5.59
CA PHE A 32 -6.50 0.74 5.55
C PHE A 32 -7.61 -0.02 6.28
N LEU A 33 -7.97 0.39 7.50
CA LEU A 33 -9.07 -0.24 8.25
C LEU A 33 -10.41 -0.18 7.50
N LYS A 34 -10.63 0.88 6.73
CA LYS A 34 -11.81 1.01 5.88
C LYS A 34 -11.76 0.06 4.69
N LEU A 35 -10.61 -0.06 4.02
CA LEU A 35 -10.43 -0.96 2.87
C LEU A 35 -10.57 -2.43 3.25
N MET A 36 -10.01 -2.82 4.40
CA MET A 36 -10.12 -4.19 4.92
C MET A 36 -11.51 -4.52 5.48
N GLY A 37 -12.45 -3.55 5.49
CA GLY A 37 -13.78 -3.74 6.03
C GLY A 37 -13.85 -3.84 7.56
N VAL A 38 -12.73 -3.64 8.26
CA VAL A 38 -12.64 -3.64 9.74
C VAL A 38 -13.47 -2.49 10.32
N ALA A 39 -13.44 -1.34 9.66
CA ALA A 39 -14.26 -0.18 10.01
C ALA A 39 -15.22 0.17 8.89
N ALA A 40 -16.53 0.20 9.18
CA ALA A 40 -17.56 0.57 8.21
C ALA A 40 -17.51 2.07 7.86
N THR A 41 -17.00 2.91 8.77
CA THR A 41 -16.85 4.35 8.56
C THR A 41 -15.52 4.87 9.13
N GLY A 42 -15.06 6.02 8.62
CA GLY A 42 -13.86 6.67 9.18
C GLY A 42 -14.04 7.13 10.64
N GLY A 43 -15.28 7.30 11.11
CA GLY A 43 -15.59 7.56 12.52
C GLY A 43 -15.37 6.33 13.39
N GLN A 44 -15.77 5.15 12.91
CA GLN A 44 -15.53 3.88 13.60
C GLN A 44 -14.03 3.56 13.66
N ALA A 45 -13.30 3.74 12.55
CA ALA A 45 -11.84 3.59 12.52
C ALA A 45 -11.16 4.50 13.56
N LYS A 46 -11.65 5.74 13.72
CA LYS A 46 -11.14 6.66 14.75
C LYS A 46 -11.29 6.09 16.15
N VAL A 47 -12.47 5.58 16.48
CA VAL A 47 -12.77 5.07 17.83
C VAL A 47 -11.91 3.84 18.13
N MET A 48 -11.79 2.89 17.20
CA MET A 48 -10.96 1.70 17.37
C MET A 48 -9.48 2.05 17.60
N ILE A 49 -8.92 2.93 16.76
CA ILE A 49 -7.53 3.37 16.88
C ILE A 49 -7.32 4.10 18.22
N GLN A 50 -8.18 5.08 18.57
CA GLN A 50 -8.03 5.83 19.83
C GLN A 50 -8.35 4.99 21.08
N GLY A 51 -9.17 3.96 20.93
CA GLY A 51 -9.50 2.99 21.98
C GLY A 51 -8.37 1.99 22.25
N GLY A 52 -7.34 1.95 21.39
CA GLY A 52 -6.25 1.00 21.51
C GLY A 52 -6.62 -0.42 21.08
N GLU A 53 -7.63 -0.55 20.22
CA GLU A 53 -8.09 -1.83 19.67
C GLU A 53 -7.26 -2.27 18.45
N VAL A 54 -6.29 -1.43 18.04
CA VAL A 54 -5.49 -1.60 16.84
C VAL A 54 -4.02 -1.70 17.21
N GLU A 55 -3.36 -2.73 16.73
CA GLU A 55 -1.92 -2.94 16.86
C GLU A 55 -1.28 -2.94 15.47
N VAL A 56 -0.11 -2.31 15.34
CA VAL A 56 0.68 -2.34 14.12
C VAL A 56 2.01 -3.00 14.45
N ASN A 57 2.33 -4.10 13.78
CA ASN A 57 3.52 -4.91 14.02
C ASN A 57 3.66 -5.39 15.48
N GLY A 58 2.53 -5.61 16.17
CA GLY A 58 2.48 -6.01 17.58
C GLY A 58 2.62 -4.86 18.58
N GLU A 59 2.68 -3.61 18.12
CA GLU A 59 2.63 -2.43 18.98
C GLU A 59 1.27 -1.74 18.89
N LEU A 60 0.64 -1.52 20.04
CA LEU A 60 -0.66 -0.85 20.13
C LEU A 60 -0.54 0.58 19.59
N GLU A 61 -1.25 0.85 18.51
CA GLU A 61 -1.15 2.11 17.76
C GLU A 61 -2.42 2.93 17.95
N THR A 62 -2.25 4.11 18.54
CA THR A 62 -3.35 5.06 18.81
C THR A 62 -3.33 6.27 17.87
N ARG A 63 -2.34 6.34 16.98
CA ARG A 63 -2.18 7.43 16.01
C ARG A 63 -2.94 7.11 14.73
N ARG A 64 -4.08 7.76 14.55
CA ARG A 64 -4.89 7.70 13.31
C ARG A 64 -4.13 7.93 12.01
N LYS A 65 -3.16 8.85 12.05
CA LYS A 65 -2.39 9.26 10.87
C LYS A 65 -1.11 8.43 10.70
N ARG A 66 -0.99 7.30 11.39
CA ARG A 66 0.11 6.36 11.14
C ARG A 66 0.06 5.97 9.66
N GLN A 67 1.18 6.17 8.99
CA GLN A 67 1.40 5.66 7.65
C GLN A 67 1.85 4.23 7.78
N LEU A 68 1.18 3.35 7.05
CA LEU A 68 1.54 1.95 6.92
C LEU A 68 2.35 1.79 5.64
N ALA A 69 3.44 1.06 5.77
CA ALA A 69 4.24 0.60 4.65
C ALA A 69 3.74 -0.77 4.19
N GLU A 70 4.12 -1.13 2.96
CA GLU A 70 3.99 -2.50 2.50
C GLU A 70 4.69 -3.48 3.46
N GLY A 71 4.04 -4.60 3.75
CA GLY A 71 4.49 -5.59 4.73
C GLY A 71 4.15 -5.25 6.18
N ASP A 72 3.58 -4.07 6.48
CA ASP A 72 3.09 -3.79 7.82
C ASP A 72 1.90 -4.70 8.16
N LYS A 73 1.87 -5.17 9.41
CA LYS A 73 0.82 -6.04 9.94
C LYS A 73 -0.05 -5.28 10.91
N VAL A 74 -1.33 -5.14 10.58
CA VAL A 74 -2.31 -4.48 11.43
C VAL A 74 -3.19 -5.54 12.07
N THR A 75 -3.15 -5.65 13.40
CA THR A 75 -4.01 -6.54 14.17
C THR A 75 -5.14 -5.75 14.81
N VAL A 76 -6.38 -6.18 14.63
CA VAL A 76 -7.57 -5.61 15.26
C VAL A 76 -8.46 -6.74 15.73
N ASP A 77 -8.87 -6.72 17.00
CA ASP A 77 -9.76 -7.74 17.60
C ASP A 77 -9.31 -9.20 17.34
N GLY A 78 -7.99 -9.43 17.36
CA GLY A 78 -7.39 -10.74 17.09
C GLY A 78 -7.30 -11.15 15.61
N GLN A 79 -7.72 -10.29 14.67
CA GLN A 79 -7.54 -10.48 13.24
C GLN A 79 -6.32 -9.68 12.75
N THR A 80 -5.38 -10.33 12.08
CA THR A 80 -4.19 -9.68 11.50
C THR A 80 -4.34 -9.53 10.00
N PHE A 81 -4.11 -8.31 9.51
CA PHE A 81 -4.14 -7.94 8.10
C PHE A 81 -2.75 -7.45 7.69
N GLU A 82 -2.26 -7.92 6.55
CA GLU A 82 -0.98 -7.50 6.00
C GLU A 82 -1.20 -6.51 4.85
N VAL A 83 -0.40 -5.45 4.83
CA VAL A 83 -0.47 -4.42 3.78
C VAL A 83 0.32 -4.93 2.57
N ASN A 84 -0.36 -5.33 1.51
CA ASN A 84 0.27 -5.73 0.24
C ASN A 84 -0.33 -4.93 -0.93
N TYR A 85 0.50 -4.38 -1.81
CA TYR A 85 0.10 -3.58 -2.97
C TYR A 85 0.13 -4.35 -4.30
N ASP A 86 0.54 -5.63 -4.32
CA ASP A 86 0.68 -6.42 -5.55
C ASP A 86 -0.64 -6.71 -6.29
N GLU A 87 -1.79 -6.59 -5.63
CA GLU A 87 -3.09 -6.98 -6.23
C GLU A 87 -3.83 -5.87 -7.01
N LEU A 88 -3.19 -4.73 -7.29
CA LEU A 88 -3.86 -3.57 -7.94
C LEU A 88 -3.41 -3.26 -9.37
N ASN A 89 -2.65 -4.15 -10.03
CA ASN A 89 -2.13 -3.93 -11.39
C ASN A 89 -2.74 -4.84 -12.48
N ASP A 90 -3.82 -5.59 -12.19
CA ASP A 90 -4.53 -6.33 -13.24
C ASP A 90 -5.66 -5.46 -13.86
N ASP A 91 -5.31 -4.57 -14.79
CA ASP A 91 -6.12 -4.23 -15.99
C ASP A 91 -5.32 -3.39 -17.02
#